data_AF-A0A9Q4FS77-F1
#
_entry.id   AF-A0A9Q4FS77-F1
#
_cell.length_a   1.000
_cell.length_b   1.000
_cell.length_c   1.000
_cell.angle_alpha   90.00
_cell.angle_beta   90.00
_cell.angle_gamma   90.00
#
_symmetry.space_group_name_H-M   'P 1'
#
loop_
_entity.id
_entity.type
_entity.pdbx_description
1 polymer ?
#
loop_
_entity_poly.entity_id
_entity_poly.type
_entity_poly.pdbx_seq_one_letter_code
_entity_poly.pdbx_strand_id
1 'polypeptide(L)' 'MSARDAKPWSALRQLRAQGQHVRRQVPIGPFYADFVSHRAKLVIEVDGQTHLVGGAEYRDALRTERLKD' A
#
# COMPACT_ATOMS: atom_id res chain seq x y z
N MET A 1 8.15 12.32 9.05
CA MET A 1 7.23 11.18 9.23
C MET A 1 5.84 11.73 9.48
N SER A 2 4.88 11.51 8.59
CA SER A 2 3.47 11.76 8.90
C SER A 2 3.06 10.80 10.02
N ALA A 3 2.32 11.28 11.01
CA ALA A 3 1.87 10.49 12.16
C ALA A 3 1.00 9.27 11.78
N ARG A 4 0.54 9.18 10.54
CA ARG A 4 -0.41 8.19 10.02
C ARG A 4 0.22 6.81 9.75
N ASP A 5 1.47 6.76 9.31
CA ASP A 5 2.10 5.49 8.88
C ASP A 5 2.85 4.78 10.01
N ALA A 6 3.10 5.48 11.13
CA ALA A 6 3.96 5.00 12.20
C ALA A 6 3.34 3.81 12.96
N LYS A 7 2.02 3.84 13.19
CA LYS A 7 1.30 2.77 13.92
C LYS A 7 1.16 1.48 13.07
N PRO A 8 0.65 1.53 11.82
CA PRO A 8 0.57 0.33 10.97
C PRO A 8 1.94 -0.30 10.72
N TRP A 9 2.97 0.52 10.50
CA TRP A 9 4.31 0.00 10.22
C TRP A 9 4.90 -0.79 11.38
N SER A 10 4.73 -0.33 12.63
CA SER A 10 5.25 -1.05 13.80
C SER A 10 4.66 -2.46 13.93
N ALA A 11 3.36 -2.60 13.68
CA ALA A 11 2.68 -3.90 13.71
C ALA A 11 3.13 -4.80 12.55
N LEU A 12 3.14 -4.28 11.32
CA LEU A 12 3.51 -5.05 10.13
C LEU A 12 4.98 -5.52 10.17
N ARG A 13 5.87 -4.73 10.77
CA ARG A 13 7.29 -5.09 10.91
C ARG A 13 7.51 -6.27 11.86
N GLN A 14 6.63 -6.46 12.86
CA GLN A 14 6.73 -7.60 13.79
C GLN A 14 6.47 -8.94 13.10
N LEU A 15 5.69 -8.95 12.01
CA LEU A 15 5.42 -10.15 11.22
C LEU A 15 6.67 -10.76 10.58
N ARG A 16 7.78 -10.00 10.51
CA ARG A 16 9.07 -10.53 10.06
C ARG A 16 9.53 -11.73 10.88
N ALA A 17 9.28 -11.73 12.19
CA ALA A 17 9.61 -12.88 13.05
C ALA A 17 8.79 -14.14 12.70
N GLN A 18 7.65 -13.98 12.02
CA GLN A 18 6.80 -15.06 11.52
C GLN A 18 7.13 -15.41 10.05
N GLY A 19 8.26 -14.93 9.52
CA GLY A 19 8.68 -15.15 8.14
C GLY A 19 7.93 -14.32 7.10
N GLN A 20 7.13 -13.32 7.53
CA GLN A 20 6.39 -12.44 6.63
C GLN A 20 7.12 -11.10 6.49
N HIS A 21 7.68 -10.85 5.30
CA HIS A 21 8.45 -9.64 5.04
C HIS A 21 7.56 -8.58 4.40
N VAL A 22 7.17 -7.60 5.21
CA VAL A 22 6.41 -6.43 4.74
C VAL A 22 7.37 -5.28 4.46
N ARG A 23 7.27 -4.69 3.26
CA ARG A 23 7.98 -3.50 2.83
C ARG A 23 7.03 -2.31 2.88
N ARG A 24 7.56 -1.08 3.04
CA ARG A 24 6.78 0.16 3.06
C ARG A 24 7.15 1.07 1.88
N GLN A 25 6.19 1.83 1.34
CA GLN A 25 6.36 2.78 0.22
C GLN A 25 7.04 2.13 -0.99
N VAL A 26 6.43 1.06 -1.48
CA VAL A 26 7.01 0.22 -2.54
C VAL A 26 6.55 0.73 -3.90
N PRO A 27 7.46 1.04 -4.84
CA PRO A 27 7.06 1.34 -6.21
C PRO A 27 6.51 0.08 -6.87
N ILE A 28 5.32 0.20 -7.46
CA ILE A 28 4.65 -0.82 -8.27
C ILE A 28 4.24 -0.17 -9.59
N GLY A 29 5.06 -0.39 -10.62
CA GLY A 29 4.89 0.30 -11.91
C GLY A 29 4.86 1.83 -11.71
N PRO A 30 3.83 2.54 -12.20
CA PRO A 30 3.72 3.99 -12.05
C PRO A 30 3.18 4.45 -10.68
N PHE A 31 2.96 3.54 -9.73
CA PHE A 31 2.33 3.83 -8.44
C PHE A 31 3.25 3.52 -7.26
N TYR A 32 2.88 4.01 -6.08
CA TYR A 32 3.50 3.64 -4.80
C TYR A 32 2.45 3.03 -3.89
N ALA A 33 2.72 1.81 -3.43
CA ALA A 33 1.91 1.14 -2.42
C ALA A 33 2.43 1.46 -1.02
N ASP A 34 1.54 1.67 -0.06
CA ASP A 34 1.93 1.95 1.32
C ASP A 34 2.67 0.77 1.94
N PHE A 35 2.15 -0.46 1.76
CA PHE A 35 2.83 -1.68 2.20
C PHE A 35 2.65 -2.85 1.23
N VAL A 36 3.67 -3.71 1.14
CA VAL A 36 3.66 -4.90 0.28
C VAL A 36 4.29 -6.11 0.99
N SER A 37 3.62 -7.26 0.92
CA SER A 37 4.20 -8.57 1.17
C SER A 37 4.26 -9.36 -0.13
N HIS A 38 5.46 -9.51 -0.72
CA HIS A 38 5.65 -10.32 -1.92
C HIS A 38 5.39 -11.81 -1.65
N ARG A 39 5.74 -12.30 -0.45
CA ARG A 39 5.50 -13.69 -0.04
C ARG A 39 4.01 -14.03 -0.06
N ALA A 40 3.18 -13.11 0.43
CA ALA A 40 1.73 -13.28 0.48
C ALA A 40 1.02 -12.77 -0.79
N LYS A 41 1.76 -12.20 -1.77
CA LYS A 41 1.20 -11.49 -2.94
C LYS A 41 0.12 -10.47 -2.54
N LEU A 42 0.39 -9.70 -1.49
CA LEU A 42 -0.56 -8.79 -0.87
C LEU A 42 -0.05 -7.35 -0.90
N VAL A 43 -0.92 -6.44 -1.34
CA VAL A 43 -0.76 -4.98 -1.22
C VAL A 43 -1.72 -4.49 -0.12
N ILE A 44 -1.25 -3.63 0.77
CA ILE A 44 -2.04 -3.02 1.84
C ILE A 44 -1.89 -1.51 1.70
N GLU A 45 -3.00 -0.82 1.43
CA GLU A 45 -3.06 0.64 1.38
C GLU A 45 -3.72 1.17 2.65
N VAL A 46 -3.17 2.23 3.22
CA VAL A 46 -3.81 2.92 4.35
C VAL A 46 -4.70 3.99 3.74
N ASP A 47 -6.01 3.80 3.89
CA ASP A 47 -7.00 4.71 3.33
C ASP A 47 -6.77 6.14 3.85
N GLY A 48 -6.25 6.99 2.97
CA GLY A 48 -5.95 8.38 3.27
C GLY A 48 -7.10 9.25 2.79
N GLN A 49 -7.56 10.18 3.62
CA GLN A 49 -8.60 11.18 3.24
C GLN A 49 -8.25 12.04 2.00
N THR A 50 -7.12 11.79 1.33
CA THR A 50 -6.75 12.36 0.02
C THR A 50 -7.53 11.81 -1.18
N HIS A 51 -8.45 10.85 -0.99
CA HIS A 51 -9.42 10.49 -2.04
C HIS A 51 -10.37 11.64 -2.45
N LEU A 52 -10.36 12.78 -1.73
CA LEU A 52 -11.27 13.91 -1.97
C LEU A 52 -10.68 15.10 -2.73
N VAL A 53 -9.41 15.05 -3.17
CA VAL A 53 -8.81 16.15 -3.96
C VAL A 53 -8.65 15.72 -5.42
N GLY A 54 -9.47 16.35 -6.28
CA GLY A 54 -9.61 16.17 -7.74
C GLY A 54 -8.63 15.22 -8.45
N GLY A 55 -9.16 14.13 -9.00
CA GLY A 55 -8.45 13.21 -9.90
C GLY A 55 -8.07 11.85 -9.30
N ALA A 56 -8.42 11.57 -8.05
CA ALA A 56 -8.20 10.26 -7.41
C ALA A 56 -9.09 9.15 -8.02
N GLU A 57 -10.35 9.44 -8.34
CA GLU A 57 -11.30 8.48 -8.91
C GLU A 57 -10.87 7.96 -10.29
N TYR A 58 -10.32 8.84 -11.15
CA TYR A 58 -9.82 8.44 -12.47
C TYR A 58 -8.60 7.51 -12.37
N ARG A 59 -7.73 7.74 -11.37
CA ARG A 59 -6.55 6.90 -11.11
C ARG A 59 -6.93 5.55 -10.50
N ASP A 60 -7.95 5.51 -9.66
CA ASP A 60 -8.45 4.28 -9.03
C ASP A 60 -9.19 3.36 -10.02
N ALA A 61 -9.97 3.96 -10.94
CA ALA A 61 -10.60 3.22 -12.04
C ALA A 61 -9.55 2.57 -12.97
N LEU A 62 -8.52 3.33 -13.36
CA LEU A 62 -7.40 2.81 -14.16
C LEU A 62 -6.58 1.72 -13.42
N ARG A 63 -6.43 1.84 -12.10
CA ARG A 63 -5.77 0.83 -11.26
C ARG A 63 -6.55 -0.48 -11.26
N THR A 64 -7.87 -0.39 -11.08
CA THR A 64 -8.77 -1.55 -11.03
C THR A 64 -8.80 -2.31 -12.35
N GLU A 65 -8.73 -1.61 -13.48
CA GLU A 65 -8.70 -2.24 -14.81
C GLU A 65 -7.39 -2.99 -15.05
N ARG A 66 -6.24 -2.43 -14.67
CA ARG A 66 -4.91 -3.03 -14.90
C ARG A 66 -4.54 -4.22 -14.00
N LEU A 67 -5.28 -4.46 -12.91
CA LEU A 67 -5.03 -5.58 -11.99
C LEU A 67 -5.84 -6.84 -12.32
N LYS A 68 -6.60 -6.83 -13.42
CA LYS A 68 -7.44 -7.96 -13.87
C LYS A 68 -6.75 -8.92 -14.85
N ASP A 69 -5.51 -8.64 -15.22
CA ASP A 69 -4.62 -9.53 -16.01
C ASP A 69 -3.56 -10.19 -15.11
#